data_AF-A0A382VMX5-F1
#
_entry.id   AF-A0A382VMX5-F1
#
_cell.length_a   1.000
_cell.length_b   1.000
_cell.length_c   1.000
_cell.angle_alpha   90.00
_cell.angle_beta   90.00
_cell.angle_gamma   90.00
#
_symmetry.space_group_name_H-M   'P 1'
#
loop_
_entity.id
_entity.type
_entity.pdbx_description
1 polymer ?
#
loop_
_entity_poly.entity_id
_entity_poly.type
_entity_poly.pdbx_seq_one_letter_code
_entity_poly.pdbx_strand_id
1 'polypeptide(L)' 'MTKVKYITRQTLARFTGAPPYIISYLYDCGRLPVVRASKGKGYPRLYDTKAIEIVKEHLNKQSG' A
#
# COMPACT_ATOMS: atom_id res chain seq x y z
N MET A 1 9.60 13.34 -17.94
CA MET A 1 9.61 13.71 -16.50
C MET A 1 8.63 12.82 -15.75
N THR A 2 9.07 11.66 -15.27
CA THR A 2 8.19 10.69 -14.61
C THR A 2 8.00 11.12 -13.15
N LYS A 3 6.93 11.87 -12.86
CA LYS A 3 6.52 12.19 -11.49
C LYS A 3 6.23 10.88 -10.77
N VAL A 4 7.18 10.37 -10.00
CA VAL A 4 6.95 9.17 -9.22
C VAL A 4 6.03 9.54 -8.06
N LYS A 5 4.73 9.30 -8.23
CA LYS A 5 3.71 9.55 -7.23
C LYS A 5 3.74 8.40 -6.24
N TYR A 6 4.54 8.53 -5.20
CA TYR A 6 4.50 7.60 -4.09
C TYR A 6 3.33 7.93 -3.17
N ILE A 7 2.73 6.90 -2.58
CA ILE A 7 1.58 7.04 -1.70
C ILE A 7 1.88 6.45 -0.32
N THR A 8 1.28 7.03 0.70
CA THR A 8 1.41 6.52 2.07
C THR A 8 0.40 5.42 2.34
N ARG A 9 0.57 4.68 3.44
CA ARG A 9 -0.43 3.71 3.93
C ARG A 9 -1.83 4.32 4.06
N GLN A 10 -1.94 5.54 4.58
CA GLN A 10 -3.24 6.20 4.75
C GLN A 10 -3.90 6.51 3.40
N THR A 11 -3.11 6.98 2.45
CA THR A 11 -3.55 7.25 1.08
C THR A 11 -4.02 5.95 0.41
N LEU A 12 -3.24 4.88 0.55
CA LEU A 12 -3.58 3.55 0.03
C LEU A 12 -4.91 3.04 0.62
N ALA A 13 -5.11 3.17 1.94
CA ALA A 13 -6.37 2.81 2.60
C ALA A 13 -7.55 3.62 2.06
N ARG A 14 -7.41 4.94 1.90
CA ARG A 14 -8.45 5.81 1.34
C ARG A 14 -8.82 5.44 -0.10
N PHE A 15 -7.84 5.13 -0.95
CA PHE A 15 -8.11 4.81 -2.36
C PHE A 15 -8.67 3.41 -2.59
N THR A 16 -8.38 2.48 -1.69
CA THR A 16 -8.75 1.06 -1.83
C THR A 16 -9.97 0.70 -1.00
N GLY A 17 -10.32 1.51 0.01
CA GLY A 17 -11.29 1.14 1.05
C GLY A 17 -10.77 0.06 2.00
N ALA A 18 -9.52 -0.39 1.82
CA ALA A 18 -8.95 -1.46 2.62
C ALA A 18 -8.69 -1.01 4.06
N PRO A 19 -9.00 -1.87 5.04
CA PRO A 19 -8.54 -1.64 6.40
C PRO A 19 -7.00 -1.56 6.48
N PRO A 20 -6.44 -0.68 7.34
CA PRO A 20 -4.99 -0.48 7.43
C PRO A 20 -4.21 -1.71 7.90
N TYR A 21 -4.87 -2.67 8.57
CA TYR A 21 -4.28 -3.95 8.94
C TYR A 21 -4.06 -4.85 7.71
N ILE A 22 -4.97 -4.86 6.72
CA ILE A 22 -4.79 -5.60 5.46
C ILE A 22 -3.58 -5.08 4.69
N ILE A 23 -3.40 -3.76 4.65
CA ILE A 23 -2.23 -3.16 4.00
C ILE A 23 -0.94 -3.56 4.72
N SER A 24 -0.98 -3.62 6.06
CA SER A 24 0.18 -4.03 6.85
C SER A 24 0.48 -5.52 6.66
N TYR A 25 -0.54 -6.36 6.56
CA TYR A 25 -0.42 -7.78 6.23
C TYR A 25 0.17 -8.02 4.84
N LEU A 26 -0.35 -7.36 3.80
CA LEU A 26 0.17 -7.47 2.44
C LEU A 26 1.62 -6.95 2.32
N TYR A 27 1.97 -5.92 3.09
CA TYR A 27 3.34 -5.46 3.22
C TYR A 27 4.23 -6.54 3.85
N ASP A 28 3.79 -7.15 4.94
CA ASP A 28 4.55 -8.18 5.68
C ASP A 28 4.77 -9.43 4.82
N CYS A 29 3.76 -9.82 4.04
CA CYS A 29 3.87 -10.87 3.02
C CYS A 29 4.75 -10.50 1.82
N GLY A 30 5.32 -9.29 1.75
CA GLY A 30 6.14 -8.83 0.62
C GLY A 30 5.37 -8.62 -0.67
N ARG A 31 4.04 -8.51 -0.62
CA ARG A 31 3.16 -8.37 -1.80
C ARG A 31 2.99 -6.93 -2.28
N LEU A 32 3.32 -5.94 -1.46
CA LEU A 32 3.19 -4.53 -1.83
C LEU A 32 4.50 -3.98 -2.38
N PRO A 33 4.49 -3.25 -3.51
CA PRO A 33 5.67 -2.56 -4.02
C PRO A 33 6.02 -1.38 -3.11
N VAL A 34 7.06 -1.57 -2.32
CA VAL A 34 7.58 -0.56 -1.38
C VAL A 34 8.73 0.18 -2.04
N VAL A 35 8.57 1.48 -2.18
CA VAL A 35 9.61 2.36 -2.73
C VAL A 35 10.56 2.76 -1.62
N ARG A 36 10.01 3.03 -0.43
CA ARG A 36 10.79 3.42 0.73
C ARG A 36 10.23 2.78 2.00
N ALA A 37 11.07 1.97 2.63
CA ALA A 37 10.81 1.43 3.95
C ALA A 37 10.75 2.54 5.01
N SER A 38 10.04 2.27 6.11
CA SER A 38 9.96 3.18 7.25
C SER A 38 11.35 3.34 7.87
N LYS A 39 11.77 4.57 8.16
CA LYS A 39 13.01 4.82 8.92
C LYS A 39 12.74 5.15 10.40
N GLY A 40 11.51 4.95 10.88
CA GLY A 40 11.12 5.23 12.26
C GLY A 40 10.12 6.38 12.40
N LYS A 41 9.99 6.90 13.62
CA LYS A 41 8.99 7.91 13.98
C LYS A 41 9.13 9.15 13.10
N GLY A 42 8.05 9.53 12.41
CA GLY A 42 8.01 10.68 11.49
C GLY A 42 8.30 10.36 10.01
N TYR A 43 8.79 9.16 9.68
CA TYR A 43 9.07 8.78 8.29
C TYR A 43 8.08 7.73 7.80
N PRO A 44 6.99 8.12 7.12
CA PRO A 44 6.01 7.16 6.63
C PRO A 44 6.61 6.25 5.55
N ARG A 45 6.12 5.00 5.52
CA ARG A 45 6.35 4.08 4.41
C ARG A 45 5.73 4.65 3.14
N LEU A 46 6.49 4.57 2.05
CA LEU A 46 6.05 4.99 0.73
C LEU A 46 5.89 3.76 -0.17
N TYR A 47 4.71 3.65 -0.74
CA TYR A 47 4.32 2.61 -1.67
C TYR A 47 4.25 3.19 -3.08
N ASP A 48 4.50 2.34 -4.07
CA ASP A 48 4.19 2.66 -5.45
C ASP A 48 2.68 2.71 -5.66
N THR A 49 2.20 3.53 -6.59
CA THR A 49 0.77 3.57 -6.98
C THR A 49 0.23 2.21 -7.42
N LYS A 50 1.07 1.31 -7.97
CA LYS A 50 0.70 -0.07 -8.29
C LYS A 50 0.19 -0.87 -7.09
N ALA A 51 0.58 -0.49 -5.87
CA ALA A 51 0.05 -1.09 -4.65
C ALA A 51 -1.48 -0.96 -4.56
N ILE A 52 -2.10 0.07 -5.15
CA ILE A 52 -3.55 0.26 -5.14
C ILE A 52 -4.24 -0.93 -5.82
N GLU A 53 -3.75 -1.31 -7.00
CA GLU A 53 -4.35 -2.39 -7.80
C GLU A 53 -4.19 -3.74 -7.09
N ILE A 54 -3.02 -4.01 -6.52
CA ILE A 54 -2.74 -5.24 -5.77
C ILE A 54 -3.67 -5.38 -4.56
N VAL A 55 -3.87 -4.29 -3.80
CA VAL A 55 -4.78 -4.29 -2.65
C VAL A 55 -6.23 -4.49 -3.09
N LYS A 56 -6.68 -3.81 -4.15
CA LYS A 56 -8.03 -3.98 -4.69
C LYS A 56 -8.28 -5.41 -5.17
N GLU A 57 -7.32 -6.01 -5.88
CA GLU A 57 -7.39 -7.39 -6.33
C GLU A 57 -7.50 -8.35 -5.14
N HIS A 58 -6.70 -8.13 -4.09
CA HIS A 58 -6.77 -8.95 -2.87
C HIS A 58 -8.13 -8.89 -2.19
N LEU A 59 -8.72 -7.69 -2.06
CA LEU A 59 -10.06 -7.52 -1.48
C LEU A 59 -11.15 -8.20 -2.31
N ASN A 60 -11.03 -8.15 -3.64
CA ASN A 60 -11.98 -8.79 -4.54
C ASN A 60 -11.90 -10.33 -4.40
N LYS A 61 -10.69 -10.90 -4.37
CA LYS A 61 -10.46 -12.34 -4.17
C LYS A 61 -10.95 -12.88 -2.82
N GLN A 62 -10.97 -12.06 -1.77
CA GLN A 62 -11.41 -12.48 -0.43
C GLN A 62 -12.93 -12.45 -0.27
N SER A 63 -13.64 -11.83 -1.21
CA SER A 63 -15.11 -11.69 -1.20
C SER A 63 -15.81 -12.73 -2.09
N GLY A 64 -15.07 -13.71 -2.62
CA GLY A 64 -15.57 -14.78 -3.50
C GLY A 64 -15.47 -16.16 -2.87
#